data_AF-A0A7S0U2F8-F1
#
_entry.id   AF-A0A7S0U2F8-F1
#
_cell.length_a   1.000
_cell.length_b   1.000
_cell.length_c   1.000
_cell.angle_alpha   90.00
_cell.angle_beta   90.00
_cell.angle_gamma   90.00
#
_symmetry.space_group_name_H-M   'P 1'
#
loop_
_entity.id
_entity.type
_entity.pdbx_description
1 polymer ?
#
loop_
_entity_poly.entity_id
_entity_poly.type
_entity_poly.pdbx_seq_one_letter_code
_entity_poly.pdbx_strand_id
1 'polypeptide(L)'
;KAASSHGEAVSGGVVWQALKSLQRATEKAIRVYRGDVSRLIDICRESLVFESLDDLASCLEHLREDPDIVVVRVKNRLSRGYDASLTCGFRSVSVNLRVASDLAHRFGVDTHVCELQLMPLSFALHKSRDSHARYISFRDFRGE
;
A
#
# COMPACT_ATOMS: atom_id res chain seq x y z
N LYS A 1 12.20 -10.29 -23.92
CA LYS A 1 13.65 -10.00 -23.79
C LYS A 1 13.86 -9.19 -22.52
N ALA A 2 14.98 -9.42 -21.86
CA ALA A 2 15.25 -9.24 -20.43
C ALA A 2 15.01 -7.85 -19.83
N ALA A 3 14.68 -7.84 -18.54
CA ALA A 3 15.36 -6.99 -17.56
C ALA A 3 15.54 -7.81 -16.26
N SER A 4 16.66 -8.53 -16.18
CA SER A 4 17.29 -8.84 -14.90
C SER A 4 18.04 -7.57 -14.49
N SER A 5 17.50 -6.80 -13.54
CA SER A 5 18.27 -5.75 -12.87
C SER A 5 18.65 -6.25 -11.48
N HIS A 6 19.85 -6.84 -11.40
CA HIS A 6 20.58 -6.88 -10.15
C HIS A 6 21.18 -5.48 -9.92
N GLY A 7 20.82 -4.85 -8.79
CA GLY A 7 21.60 -3.81 -8.16
C GLY A 7 21.45 -2.38 -8.70
N GLU A 8 20.24 -1.84 -8.84
CA GLU A 8 20.07 -0.39 -8.69
C GLU A 8 19.94 -0.07 -7.20
N ALA A 9 20.75 0.88 -6.72
CA ALA A 9 20.58 1.42 -5.38
C ALA A 9 19.18 2.04 -5.31
N VAL A 10 18.28 1.41 -4.54
CA VAL A 10 16.96 1.97 -4.29
C VAL A 10 17.20 3.22 -3.42
N SER A 11 17.10 4.40 -4.01
CA SER A 11 16.96 5.67 -3.28
C SER A 11 15.48 5.93 -3.00
N GLY A 12 15.17 6.89 -2.11
CA GLY A 12 13.79 7.32 -1.88
C GLY A 12 13.05 7.68 -3.18
N GLY A 13 11.73 7.47 -3.22
CA GLY A 13 10.93 7.78 -4.41
C GLY A 13 9.59 7.03 -4.55
N VAL A 14 8.95 7.21 -5.70
CA VAL A 14 7.67 6.58 -6.04
C VAL A 14 7.90 5.20 -6.66
N VAL A 15 7.18 4.20 -6.17
CA VAL A 15 7.14 2.86 -6.75
C VAL A 15 5.74 2.63 -7.32
N TRP A 16 5.64 2.82 -8.64
CA TRP A 16 4.42 2.64 -9.40
C TRP A 16 4.02 1.16 -9.48
N GLN A 17 2.74 0.86 -9.27
CA GLN A 17 2.22 -0.50 -9.30
C GLN A 17 1.10 -0.64 -10.32
N ALA A 18 1.07 -1.79 -10.99
CA ALA A 18 -0.07 -2.15 -11.80
C ALA A 18 -1.32 -2.31 -10.91
N LEU A 19 -2.49 -2.05 -11.50
CA LEU A 19 -3.76 -2.37 -10.87
C LEU A 19 -3.80 -3.82 -10.40
N LYS A 20 -4.49 -4.05 -9.29
CA LYS A 20 -4.72 -5.40 -8.79
C LYS A 20 -5.37 -6.26 -9.88
N SER A 21 -4.79 -7.41 -10.17
CA SER A 21 -5.36 -8.32 -11.17
C SER A 21 -6.75 -8.80 -10.74
N LEU A 22 -7.61 -9.04 -11.73
CA LEU A 22 -8.98 -9.54 -11.51
C LEU A 22 -9.00 -10.79 -10.63
N GLN A 23 -8.10 -11.73 -10.88
CA GLN A 23 -7.98 -12.96 -10.10
C GLN A 23 -7.70 -12.65 -8.62
N ARG A 24 -6.70 -11.80 -8.32
CA ARG A 24 -6.33 -11.47 -6.93
C ARG A 24 -7.38 -10.63 -6.23
N ALA A 25 -8.09 -9.77 -6.96
CA ALA A 25 -9.24 -9.02 -6.44
C ALA A 25 -10.37 -9.97 -6.04
N THR A 26 -10.72 -10.91 -6.93
CA THR A 26 -11.76 -11.92 -6.70
C THR A 26 -11.42 -12.80 -5.50
N GLU A 27 -10.20 -13.36 -5.46
CA GLU A 27 -9.73 -14.17 -4.34
C GLU A 27 -9.82 -13.42 -3.01
N LYS A 28 -9.43 -12.14 -2.98
CA LYS A 28 -9.46 -11.31 -1.78
C LYS A 28 -10.90 -10.99 -1.35
N ALA A 29 -11.78 -10.63 -2.28
CA ALA A 29 -13.18 -10.38 -1.97
C ALA A 29 -13.85 -11.60 -1.35
N ILE A 30 -13.67 -12.78 -1.95
CA ILE A 30 -14.31 -14.02 -1.48
C ILE A 30 -13.71 -14.46 -0.14
N ARG A 31 -12.39 -14.59 -0.05
CA ARG A 31 -11.73 -15.21 1.12
C ARG A 31 -11.68 -14.30 2.34
N VAL A 32 -11.39 -13.01 2.13
CA VAL A 32 -11.13 -12.07 3.24
C VAL A 32 -12.39 -11.28 3.59
N TYR A 33 -13.16 -10.89 2.57
CA TYR A 33 -14.31 -10.00 2.75
C TYR A 33 -15.67 -10.69 2.56
N ARG A 34 -15.68 -12.03 2.46
CA ARG A 34 -16.91 -12.85 2.36
C ARG A 34 -17.83 -12.41 1.20
N GLY A 35 -17.24 -12.03 0.08
CA GLY A 35 -17.94 -11.58 -1.12
C GLY A 35 -18.27 -10.08 -1.15
N ASP A 36 -18.02 -9.34 -0.07
CA ASP A 36 -18.25 -7.89 -0.04
C ASP A 36 -17.15 -7.14 -0.79
N VAL A 37 -17.43 -6.83 -2.06
CA VAL A 37 -16.52 -6.12 -2.96
C VAL A 37 -16.29 -4.65 -2.56
N SER A 38 -17.18 -4.04 -1.78
CA SER A 38 -17.02 -2.65 -1.32
C SER A 38 -15.79 -2.47 -0.41
N ARG A 39 -15.26 -3.57 0.13
CA ARG A 39 -14.10 -3.60 1.02
C ARG A 39 -12.76 -3.77 0.28
N LEU A 40 -12.78 -3.92 -1.05
CA LEU A 40 -11.59 -3.96 -1.91
C LEU A 40 -10.99 -2.55 -2.13
N ILE A 41 -10.37 -2.02 -1.09
CA ILE A 41 -9.79 -0.66 -1.06
C ILE A 41 -8.35 -0.56 -1.60
N ASP A 42 -7.85 -1.59 -2.26
CA ASP A 42 -6.47 -1.69 -2.76
C ASP A 42 -6.40 -2.20 -4.22
N ILE A 43 -7.41 -1.86 -5.02
CA ILE A 43 -7.40 -2.10 -6.47
C ILE A 43 -6.37 -1.18 -7.13
N CYS A 44 -6.48 0.13 -6.87
CA CYS A 44 -5.46 1.12 -7.16
C CYS A 44 -4.60 1.34 -5.92
N ARG A 45 -3.28 1.17 -6.04
CA ARG A 45 -2.36 1.36 -4.93
C ARG A 45 -0.99 1.79 -5.39
N GLU A 46 -0.36 2.66 -4.64
CA GLU A 46 1.01 3.11 -4.88
C GLU A 46 1.87 3.01 -3.63
N SER A 47 3.18 3.03 -3.81
CA SER A 47 4.12 3.04 -2.68
C SER A 47 5.07 4.22 -2.79
N LEU A 48 5.31 4.90 -1.68
CA LEU A 48 6.34 5.93 -1.54
C LEU A 48 7.42 5.39 -0.59
N VAL A 49 8.68 5.49 -1.01
CA VAL A 49 9.84 5.02 -0.25
C VAL A 49 10.58 6.23 0.31
N PHE A 50 10.85 6.21 1.61
CA PHE A 50 11.48 7.31 2.34
C PHE A 50 12.75 6.84 3.03
N GLU A 51 13.81 7.64 2.94
CA GLU A 51 15.06 7.37 3.66
C GLU A 51 14.94 7.80 5.13
N SER A 52 14.28 8.93 5.38
CA SER A 52 13.99 9.46 6.70
C SER A 52 12.56 9.19 7.15
N LEU A 53 12.38 8.92 8.45
CA LEU A 53 11.05 8.89 9.06
C LEU A 53 10.43 10.29 9.16
N ASP A 54 11.24 11.35 9.21
CA ASP A 54 10.76 12.73 9.25
C ASP A 54 10.14 13.14 7.92
N ASP A 55 10.72 12.70 6.79
CA ASP A 55 10.14 12.91 5.45
C ASP A 55 8.82 12.15 5.29
N LEU A 56 8.76 10.93 5.83
CA LEU A 56 7.53 10.14 5.86
C LEU A 56 6.44 10.85 6.68
N ALA A 57 6.78 11.39 7.84
CA ALA A 57 5.87 12.15 8.68
C ALA A 57 5.41 13.44 7.98
N SER A 58 6.32 14.17 7.34
CA SER A 58 6.01 15.36 6.54
C SER A 58 5.09 15.04 5.36
N CYS A 59 5.26 13.88 4.72
CA CYS A 59 4.33 13.42 3.69
C CYS A 59 2.90 13.20 4.24
N LEU A 60 2.76 12.68 5.46
CA LEU A 60 1.44 12.53 6.10
C LEU A 60 0.80 13.90 6.41
N GLU A 61 1.59 14.90 6.82
CA GLU A 61 1.12 16.29 6.98
C GLU A 61 0.61 16.85 5.65
N HIS A 62 1.41 16.73 4.57
CA HIS A 62 0.98 17.20 3.24
C HIS A 62 -0.30 16.52 2.75
N LEU A 63 -0.42 15.20 2.92
CA LEU A 63 -1.65 14.46 2.55
C LEU A 63 -2.88 14.91 3.35
N ARG A 64 -2.68 15.39 4.59
CA ARG A 64 -3.76 15.90 5.45
C ARG A 64 -4.19 17.31 5.04
N GLU A 65 -3.27 18.11 4.55
CA GLU A 65 -3.49 19.52 4.21
C GLU A 65 -3.90 19.75 2.75
N ASP A 66 -3.68 18.76 1.88
CA ASP A 66 -4.06 18.82 0.48
C ASP A 66 -5.60 18.82 0.32
N PRO A 67 -6.18 19.88 -0.29
CA PRO A 67 -7.64 20.00 -0.44
C PRO A 67 -8.25 18.96 -1.39
N ASP A 68 -7.45 18.37 -2.29
CA ASP A 68 -7.91 17.36 -3.24
C ASP A 68 -7.82 15.93 -2.65
N ILE A 69 -7.31 15.78 -1.43
CA ILE A 69 -7.13 14.47 -0.78
C ILE A 69 -8.06 14.34 0.43
N VAL A 70 -8.82 13.25 0.44
CA VAL A 70 -9.61 12.85 1.61
C VAL A 70 -9.03 11.59 2.21
N VAL A 71 -8.34 11.71 3.35
CA VAL A 71 -7.83 10.57 4.10
C VAL A 71 -8.99 9.82 4.77
N VAL A 72 -9.17 8.55 4.40
CA VAL A 72 -10.23 7.67 4.92
C VAL A 72 -9.75 6.88 6.14
N ARG A 73 -8.52 6.38 6.08
CA ARG A 73 -7.95 5.56 7.16
C ARG A 73 -6.43 5.57 7.12
N VAL A 74 -5.80 5.60 8.29
CA VAL A 74 -4.37 5.35 8.44
C VAL A 74 -4.15 4.06 9.23
N LYS A 75 -3.28 3.19 8.73
CA LYS A 75 -2.77 2.00 9.43
C LYS A 75 -1.28 2.19 9.68
N ASN A 76 -0.92 2.53 10.92
CA ASN A 76 0.46 2.73 11.32
C ASN A 76 1.09 1.44 11.85
N ARG A 77 1.83 0.70 11.02
CA ARG A 77 2.59 -0.50 11.43
C ARG A 77 4.00 -0.17 11.91
N LEU A 78 4.40 1.10 11.88
CA LEU A 78 5.66 1.58 12.48
C LEU A 78 5.50 1.83 13.99
N SER A 79 4.27 1.94 14.49
CA SER A 79 4.00 2.09 15.92
C SER A 79 4.70 1.01 16.77
N ARG A 80 5.18 1.40 17.95
CA ARG A 80 5.79 0.46 18.92
C ARG A 80 4.81 -0.61 19.38
N GLY A 81 3.52 -0.27 19.46
CA GLY A 81 2.46 -1.21 19.87
C GLY A 81 2.00 -2.18 18.78
N TYR A 82 2.53 -2.08 17.56
CA TYR A 82 2.15 -2.98 16.46
C TYR A 82 2.90 -4.32 16.57
N ASP A 83 2.15 -5.43 16.67
CA ASP A 83 2.71 -6.77 16.60
C ASP A 83 3.22 -7.09 15.18
N ALA A 84 4.54 -7.08 15.02
CA ALA A 84 5.19 -7.31 13.74
C ALA A 84 5.13 -8.78 13.28
N SER A 85 4.80 -9.73 14.16
CA SER A 85 4.66 -11.15 13.79
C SER A 85 3.52 -11.36 12.78
N LEU A 86 2.51 -10.49 12.81
CA LEU A 86 1.37 -10.51 11.90
C LEU A 86 1.75 -10.22 10.44
N THR A 87 2.89 -9.57 10.21
CA THR A 87 3.37 -9.20 8.87
C THR A 87 4.77 -9.73 8.57
N CYS A 88 5.18 -10.81 9.25
CA CYS A 88 6.52 -11.39 9.08
C CYS A 88 7.64 -10.36 9.26
N GLY A 89 7.48 -9.43 10.22
CA GLY A 89 8.43 -8.36 10.48
C GLY A 89 8.32 -7.13 9.56
N PHE A 90 7.52 -7.17 8.48
CA PHE A 90 7.37 -6.04 7.57
C PHE A 90 6.60 -4.89 8.23
N ARG A 91 7.11 -3.66 8.10
CA ARG A 91 6.50 -2.46 8.68
C ARG A 91 6.42 -1.32 7.66
N SER A 92 5.28 -0.62 7.68
CA SER A 92 4.98 0.53 6.84
C SER A 92 3.82 1.33 7.42
N VAL A 93 3.57 2.52 6.89
CA VAL A 93 2.28 3.21 7.08
C VAL A 93 1.44 2.96 5.82
N SER A 94 0.17 2.60 5.98
CA SER A 94 -0.78 2.48 4.87
C SER A 94 -1.85 3.53 5.04
N VAL A 95 -2.04 4.37 4.03
CA VAL A 95 -3.07 5.40 3.98
C VAL A 95 -4.10 4.98 2.94
N ASN A 96 -5.35 4.79 3.36
CA ASN A 96 -6.47 4.70 2.44
C ASN A 96 -7.03 6.11 2.25
N LEU A 97 -7.10 6.56 1.00
CA LEU A 97 -7.50 7.92 0.65
C LEU A 97 -8.38 7.93 -0.60
N ARG A 98 -9.10 9.03 -0.81
CA ARG A 98 -9.81 9.35 -2.06
C ARG A 98 -9.23 10.63 -2.65
N VAL A 99 -9.18 10.69 -3.97
CA VAL A 99 -8.82 11.92 -4.70
C VAL A 99 -10.12 12.62 -5.06
N ALA A 100 -10.41 13.73 -4.41
CA ALA A 100 -11.65 14.50 -4.53
C ALA A 100 -11.48 15.78 -5.39
N SER A 101 -10.59 15.74 -6.38
CA SER A 101 -10.38 16.85 -7.31
C SER A 101 -11.48 16.93 -8.37
N ASP A 102 -11.62 18.10 -9.02
CA ASP A 102 -12.53 18.31 -10.14
C ASP A 102 -12.34 17.27 -11.27
N LEU A 103 -11.09 16.87 -11.52
CA LEU A 103 -10.78 15.88 -12.55
C LEU A 103 -11.31 14.50 -12.15
N ALA A 104 -11.11 14.08 -10.90
CA ALA A 104 -11.62 12.81 -10.39
C ALA A 104 -13.15 12.77 -10.42
N HIS A 105 -13.80 13.90 -10.09
CA HIS A 105 -15.24 14.05 -10.19
C HIS A 105 -15.75 13.92 -11.62
N ARG A 106 -15.10 14.58 -12.60
CA ARG A 106 -15.46 14.45 -14.03
C ARG A 106 -15.34 13.02 -14.56
N PHE A 107 -14.43 12.22 -14.03
CA PHE A 107 -14.29 10.81 -14.37
C PHE A 107 -15.18 9.87 -13.52
N GLY A 108 -15.92 10.40 -12.54
CA GLY A 108 -16.80 9.62 -11.66
C GLY A 108 -16.05 8.72 -10.68
N VAL A 109 -14.82 9.07 -10.31
CA VAL A 109 -13.93 8.26 -9.43
C VAL A 109 -13.53 8.96 -8.13
N ASP A 110 -14.13 10.11 -7.83
CA ASP A 110 -13.94 10.90 -6.60
C ASP A 110 -14.36 10.19 -5.30
N THR A 111 -15.10 9.09 -5.44
CA THR A 111 -15.48 8.20 -4.34
C THR A 111 -14.59 6.96 -4.21
N HIS A 112 -13.73 6.69 -5.20
CA HIS A 112 -12.88 5.50 -5.21
C HIS A 112 -11.76 5.61 -4.16
N VAL A 113 -11.62 4.57 -3.34
CA VAL A 113 -10.57 4.50 -2.32
C VAL A 113 -9.32 3.84 -2.91
N CYS A 114 -8.21 4.57 -2.88
CA CYS A 114 -6.88 4.09 -3.21
C CYS A 114 -6.10 3.73 -1.93
N GLU A 115 -5.05 2.92 -2.06
CA GLU A 115 -4.10 2.66 -0.98
C GLU A 115 -2.72 3.25 -1.31
N LEU A 116 -2.21 4.14 -0.46
CA LEU A 116 -0.84 4.65 -0.51
C LEU A 116 -0.01 4.02 0.61
N GLN A 117 1.07 3.33 0.26
CA GLN A 117 1.98 2.69 1.22
C GLN A 117 3.23 3.55 1.41
N LEU A 118 3.41 4.11 2.60
CA LEU A 118 4.62 4.85 2.96
C LEU A 118 5.61 3.89 3.64
N MET A 119 6.75 3.67 3.02
CA MET A 119 7.72 2.64 3.42
C MET A 119 9.07 3.27 3.74
N PRO A 120 9.65 3.01 4.92
CA PRO A 120 11.06 3.29 5.12
C PRO A 120 11.92 2.48 4.14
N LEU A 121 13.01 3.07 3.64
CA LEU A 121 13.90 2.45 2.65
C LEU A 121 14.41 1.09 3.13
N SER A 122 14.75 0.98 4.40
CA SER A 122 15.17 -0.28 5.03
C SER A 122 14.15 -1.40 4.84
N PHE A 123 12.85 -1.14 4.89
CA PHE A 123 11.82 -2.15 4.63
C PHE A 123 11.56 -2.36 3.14
N ALA A 124 11.64 -1.30 2.33
CA ALA A 124 11.46 -1.39 0.88
C ALA A 124 12.53 -2.29 0.24
N LEU A 125 13.79 -2.20 0.68
CA LEU A 125 14.90 -3.05 0.22
C LEU A 125 14.66 -4.54 0.47
N HIS A 126 13.92 -4.89 1.52
CA HIS A 126 13.57 -6.28 1.84
C HIS A 126 12.25 -6.75 1.21
N LYS A 127 11.54 -5.85 0.49
CA LYS A 127 10.28 -6.14 -0.21
C LYS A 127 10.57 -6.77 -1.57
N SER A 128 11.12 -7.98 -1.57
CA SER A 128 11.29 -8.79 -2.78
C SER A 128 10.01 -9.56 -3.14
N ARG A 129 9.94 -10.09 -4.36
CA ARG A 129 8.87 -11.03 -4.76
C ARG A 129 8.81 -12.23 -3.81
N ASP A 130 9.96 -12.72 -3.35
CA ASP A 130 10.05 -13.87 -2.46
C ASP A 130 9.58 -13.57 -1.04
N SER A 131 9.81 -12.36 -0.52
CA SER A 131 9.25 -11.98 0.79
C SER A 131 7.73 -11.80 0.71
N HIS A 132 7.21 -11.28 -0.41
CA HIS A 132 5.77 -11.18 -0.62
C HIS A 132 5.10 -12.56 -0.76
N ALA A 133 5.71 -13.49 -1.50
CA ALA A 133 5.21 -14.85 -1.64
C ALA A 133 5.17 -15.59 -0.29
N ARG A 134 6.21 -15.44 0.54
CA ARG A 134 6.26 -15.99 1.90
C ARG A 134 5.16 -15.40 2.79
N TYR A 135 4.93 -14.09 2.72
CA TYR A 135 3.82 -13.45 3.44
C TYR A 135 2.46 -14.00 3.01
N ILE A 136 2.21 -14.19 1.71
CA ILE A 136 0.96 -14.78 1.21
C ILE A 136 0.78 -16.18 1.79
N SER A 137 1.82 -17.03 1.74
CA SER A 137 1.76 -18.38 2.30
C SER A 137 1.48 -18.39 3.81
N PHE A 138 2.16 -17.53 4.58
CA PHE A 138 1.93 -17.37 6.02
C PHE A 138 0.49 -16.92 6.33
N ARG A 139 -0.01 -15.93 5.59
CA ARG A 139 -1.38 -15.41 5.75
C ARG A 139 -2.42 -16.47 5.39
N ASP A 140 -2.23 -17.16 4.26
CA ASP A 140 -3.14 -18.21 3.81
C ASP A 140 -3.18 -19.38 4.82
N PHE A 141 -2.05 -19.73 5.44
CA PHE A 141 -1.99 -20.70 6.55
C PHE A 141 -2.83 -20.28 7.76
N ARG A 142 -2.94 -18.98 8.03
CA ARG A 142 -3.77 -18.44 9.12
C ARG A 142 -5.26 -18.31 8.77
N GLY A 143 -5.65 -18.62 7.52
CA GLY A 143 -7.02 -18.43 7.05
C GLY A 143 -7.42 -16.96 6.86
N GLU A 144 -6.44 -16.08 6.62
CA GLU A 144 -6.62 -14.63 6.41
C GLU A 144 -6.41 -14.20 4.94
#